data_AF-A0A931KLX2-F1
#
_entry.id   AF-A0A931KLX2-F1
#
_cell.length_a   1.000
_cell.length_b   1.000
_cell.length_c   1.000
_cell.angle_alpha   90.00
_cell.angle_beta   90.00
_cell.angle_gamma   90.00
#
_symmetry.space_group_name_H-M   'P 1'
#
loop_
_entity.id
_entity.type
_entity.pdbx_description
1 polymer ?
#
loop_
_entity_poly.entity_id
_entity_poly.type
_entity_poly.pdbx_seq_one_letter_code
_entity_poly.pdbx_strand_id
1 'polypeptide(L)'
;MNTGTVIRKIFIVALWVAVGGGLLSLLLAANSKKKRELCAGYKIEIKGIQNNYFITQQDVVGLIRSATKGNIREEPLADFDLQRLENLLEQKIWVQDAELWFDSRNVLHVSITEREPVARIFTTGNGSFYIDKTLQQLPVSGNVNIRVPVFTGFPGEKKWDKADSVLAGSVKTIAGFIAADAFWNAQVSQVDIVDKQHFEIIPLVGNTVIRIGDDSQLEQKFNRLMIFFKEVLRKTGFDRYSVIDARYHGQVVATKKGTQQVVVDSLRLKKNVKQLLEAAGPGNNNNEQYIKPSPRQNDKQPEALKLPPANIPEDPDPVKTTIRPDSLMKTVPKAIMPERTTNVKNGNANN
;
A
#
# COMPACT_ATOMS: atom_id res chain seq x y z
N MET A 1 53.88 -2.09 77.82
CA MET A 1 52.80 -2.36 76.84
C MET A 1 51.47 -2.01 77.47
N ASN A 2 50.75 -1.03 76.93
CA ASN A 2 49.52 -0.52 77.54
C ASN A 2 48.35 -1.45 77.18
N THR A 3 48.09 -2.45 78.03
CA THR A 3 47.16 -3.56 77.75
C THR A 3 45.72 -3.08 77.47
N GLY A 4 45.28 -1.98 78.09
CA GLY A 4 43.96 -1.40 77.87
C GLY A 4 43.73 -0.83 76.46
N THR A 5 44.75 -0.25 75.82
CA THR A 5 44.62 0.28 74.45
C THR A 5 44.64 -0.84 73.41
N VAL A 6 45.33 -1.95 73.69
CA VAL A 6 45.34 -3.16 72.85
C VAL A 6 43.97 -3.85 72.89
N ILE A 7 43.38 -4.01 74.07
CA ILE A 7 42.04 -4.60 74.24
C ILE A 7 40.98 -3.78 73.51
N ARG A 8 40.99 -2.44 73.64
CA ARG A 8 40.05 -1.56 72.93
C ARG A 8 40.17 -1.67 71.41
N LYS A 9 41.39 -1.81 70.87
CA LYS A 9 41.62 -2.02 69.43
C LYS A 9 41.06 -3.36 68.95
N ILE A 10 41.23 -4.44 69.73
CA ILE A 10 40.69 -5.76 69.41
C ILE A 10 39.15 -5.73 69.37
N PHE A 11 38.50 -5.08 70.34
CA PHE A 11 37.03 -4.92 70.33
C PHE A 11 36.52 -4.12 69.13
N ILE A 12 37.22 -3.05 68.74
CA ILE A 12 36.85 -2.26 67.54
C ILE A 12 36.99 -3.11 66.27
N VAL A 13 38.06 -3.88 66.13
CA VAL A 13 38.24 -4.78 64.98
C VAL A 13 37.18 -5.87 64.95
N ALA A 14 36.87 -6.49 66.10
CA ALA A 14 35.81 -7.50 66.20
C ALA A 14 34.43 -6.93 65.84
N LEU A 15 34.14 -5.70 66.26
CA LEU A 15 32.92 -4.98 65.89
C LEU A 15 32.83 -4.77 64.37
N TRP A 16 33.91 -4.30 63.74
CA TRP A 16 33.95 -4.11 62.28
C TRP A 16 33.81 -5.42 61.51
N VAL A 17 34.40 -6.52 62.01
CA VAL A 17 34.24 -7.86 61.41
C VAL A 17 32.80 -8.35 61.56
N ALA A 18 32.16 -8.14 62.70
CA ALA A 18 30.76 -8.51 62.91
C ALA A 18 29.81 -7.71 62.00
N VAL A 19 30.04 -6.40 61.87
CA VAL A 19 29.26 -5.54 60.96
C VAL A 19 29.49 -5.96 59.50
N GLY A 20 30.74 -6.20 59.09
CA GLY A 20 31.07 -6.66 57.75
C GLY A 20 30.46 -8.03 57.42
N GLY A 21 30.54 -8.98 58.34
CA GLY A 21 29.92 -10.30 58.20
C GLY A 21 28.40 -10.24 58.14
N GLY A 22 27.78 -9.40 58.97
CA GLY A 22 26.34 -9.15 58.94
C GLY A 22 25.87 -8.56 57.62
N LEU A 23 26.59 -7.55 57.10
CA LEU A 23 26.28 -6.93 55.81
C LEU A 23 26.46 -7.93 54.66
N LEU A 24 27.54 -8.72 54.67
CA LEU A 24 27.78 -9.75 53.66
C LEU A 24 26.68 -10.82 53.67
N SER A 25 26.25 -11.28 54.85
CA SER A 25 25.13 -12.22 54.98
C SER A 25 23.83 -11.63 54.44
N LEU A 26 23.57 -10.34 54.68
CA LEU A 26 22.37 -9.66 54.18
C LEU A 26 22.38 -9.57 52.65
N LEU A 27 23.53 -9.25 52.05
CA LEU A 27 23.70 -9.20 50.59
C LEU A 27 23.56 -10.59 49.94
N LEU A 28 24.14 -11.63 50.55
CA LEU A 28 23.99 -13.00 50.08
C LEU A 28 22.53 -13.48 50.17
N ALA A 29 21.83 -13.17 51.26
CA ALA A 29 20.42 -13.50 51.44
C ALA A 29 19.51 -12.74 50.45
N ALA A 30 19.77 -11.44 50.23
CA ALA A 30 19.05 -10.62 49.26
C ALA A 30 19.23 -11.13 47.82
N ASN A 31 20.46 -11.49 47.45
CA ASN A 31 20.74 -12.04 46.12
C ASN A 31 20.15 -13.47 45.95
N SER A 32 20.12 -14.26 47.02
CA SER A 32 19.53 -15.61 46.99
C SER A 32 18.00 -15.59 46.90
N LYS A 33 17.32 -14.56 47.44
CA LYS A 33 15.87 -14.38 47.28
C LYS A 33 15.49 -14.06 45.83
N LYS A 34 16.24 -13.19 45.15
CA LYS A 34 16.05 -12.90 43.71
C LYS A 34 16.15 -14.15 42.82
N LYS A 35 16.96 -15.14 43.21
CA LYS A 35 17.13 -16.40 42.45
C LYS A 35 16.02 -17.43 42.66
N ARG A 36 15.06 -17.18 43.55
CA ARG A 36 13.99 -18.15 43.91
C ARG A 36 12.59 -17.68 43.50
N GLU A 37 12.48 -16.52 42.86
CA GLU A 37 11.21 -16.06 42.34
C GLU A 37 10.85 -16.91 41.12
N LEU A 38 9.68 -17.55 41.19
CA LEU A 38 9.14 -18.41 40.16
C LEU A 38 8.13 -17.64 39.31
N CYS A 39 8.07 -17.97 38.03
CA CYS A 39 7.10 -17.40 37.11
C CYS A 39 5.68 -17.87 37.50
N ALA A 40 4.84 -16.93 37.93
CA ALA A 40 3.48 -17.20 38.37
C ALA A 40 2.51 -17.43 37.20
N GLY A 41 2.84 -16.92 36.01
CA GLY A 41 2.00 -17.01 34.83
C GLY A 41 2.50 -16.15 33.69
N TYR A 42 1.72 -16.09 32.60
CA TYR A 42 2.01 -15.22 31.47
C TYR A 42 0.74 -14.60 30.90
N LYS A 43 0.87 -13.42 30.32
CA LYS A 43 -0.15 -12.70 29.58
C LYS A 43 0.44 -12.27 28.23
N ILE A 44 -0.25 -12.62 27.14
CA ILE A 44 0.18 -12.28 25.78
C ILE A 44 -0.84 -11.32 25.21
N GLU A 45 -0.36 -10.19 24.70
CA GLU A 45 -1.13 -9.18 23.99
C GLU A 45 -0.54 -9.01 22.58
N ILE A 46 -1.37 -9.15 21.56
CA ILE A 46 -0.96 -9.02 20.16
C ILE A 46 -1.72 -7.83 19.55
N LYS A 47 -0.97 -6.82 19.11
CA LYS A 47 -1.49 -5.61 18.47
C LYS A 47 -1.31 -5.74 16.96
N GLY A 48 -2.42 -5.70 16.22
CA GLY A 48 -2.45 -5.85 14.76
C GLY A 48 -3.65 -5.11 14.14
N ILE A 49 -3.70 -5.08 12.81
CA ILE A 49 -4.66 -4.26 12.03
C ILE A 49 -6.07 -4.87 12.01
N GLN A 50 -6.20 -6.18 12.26
CA GLN A 50 -7.46 -6.91 12.20
C GLN A 50 -7.55 -7.98 13.30
N ASN A 51 -8.74 -8.54 13.53
CA ASN A 51 -8.94 -9.73 14.36
C ASN A 51 -8.30 -11.02 13.77
N ASN A 52 -7.66 -10.93 12.61
CA ASN A 52 -6.95 -12.04 11.95
C ASN A 52 -5.44 -11.79 12.02
N TYR A 53 -4.84 -12.25 13.11
CA TYR A 53 -3.40 -12.12 13.37
C TYR A 53 -2.59 -13.08 12.48
N PHE A 54 -1.40 -12.63 12.07
CA PHE A 54 -0.42 -13.49 11.40
C PHE A 54 0.30 -14.41 12.38
N ILE A 55 0.30 -14.05 13.66
CA ILE A 55 0.92 -14.78 14.75
C ILE A 55 -0.14 -15.15 15.77
N THR A 56 -0.23 -16.44 16.08
CA THR A 56 -1.16 -16.91 17.11
C THR A 56 -0.51 -16.89 18.48
N GLN A 57 -1.34 -16.80 19.52
CA GLN A 57 -0.85 -16.95 20.90
C GLN A 57 -0.16 -18.31 21.11
N GLN A 58 -0.55 -19.36 20.37
CA GLN A 58 0.07 -20.67 20.44
C GLN A 58 1.49 -20.66 19.87
N ASP A 59 1.73 -19.93 18.77
CA ASP A 59 3.07 -19.79 18.18
C ASP A 59 4.03 -19.11 19.17
N VAL A 60 3.55 -18.06 19.85
CA VAL A 60 4.30 -17.32 20.88
C VAL A 60 4.62 -18.23 22.07
N VAL A 61 3.63 -18.94 22.60
CA VAL A 61 3.82 -19.89 23.71
C VAL A 61 4.80 -21.00 23.32
N GLY A 62 4.67 -21.56 22.11
CA GLY A 62 5.56 -22.60 21.61
C GLY A 62 7.01 -22.12 21.51
N LEU A 63 7.22 -20.89 21.03
CA LEU A 63 8.54 -20.27 20.95
C LEU A 63 9.14 -20.05 22.34
N ILE A 64 8.38 -19.49 23.28
CA ILE A 64 8.86 -19.27 24.65
C ILE A 64 9.22 -20.62 25.32
N ARG A 65 8.38 -21.65 25.18
CA ARG A 65 8.67 -23.00 25.72
C ARG A 65 9.94 -23.61 25.14
N SER A 66 10.16 -23.44 23.84
CA SER A 66 11.37 -23.96 23.17
C SER A 66 12.66 -23.32 23.71
N ALA A 67 12.59 -22.07 24.14
CA ALA A 67 13.72 -21.35 24.72
C ALA A 67 13.90 -21.62 26.23
N THR A 68 12.83 -21.96 26.95
CA THR A 68 12.81 -22.13 28.43
C THR A 68 12.87 -23.58 28.91
N LYS A 69 13.26 -24.53 28.04
CA LYS A 69 13.31 -25.98 28.35
C LYS A 69 11.96 -26.61 28.74
N GLY A 70 10.85 -26.05 28.25
CA GLY A 70 9.56 -26.75 28.17
C GLY A 70 8.42 -26.15 28.99
N ASN A 71 8.69 -25.53 30.14
CA ASN A 71 7.67 -24.90 30.97
C ASN A 71 7.85 -23.38 31.06
N ILE A 72 6.74 -22.63 31.04
CA ILE A 72 6.74 -21.17 31.25
C ILE A 72 6.38 -20.85 32.70
N ARG A 73 5.54 -21.67 33.32
CA ARG A 73 5.15 -21.53 34.73
C ARG A 73 6.12 -22.32 35.60
N GLU A 74 6.33 -21.81 36.81
CA GLU A 74 7.14 -22.47 37.84
C GLU A 74 8.65 -22.58 37.51
N GLU A 75 9.09 -22.00 36.39
CA GLU A 75 10.50 -21.81 36.10
C GLU A 75 11.07 -20.59 36.86
N PRO A 76 12.34 -20.63 37.29
CA PRO A 76 13.01 -19.48 37.90
C PRO A 76 13.04 -18.27 36.96
N LEU A 77 12.71 -17.09 37.48
CA LEU A 77 12.76 -15.83 36.70
C LEU A 77 14.13 -15.58 36.06
N ALA A 78 15.21 -16.02 36.71
CA ALA A 78 16.58 -15.87 36.23
C ALA A 78 16.90 -16.71 34.98
N ASP A 79 16.09 -17.74 34.69
CA ASP A 79 16.29 -18.61 33.52
C ASP A 79 15.63 -18.03 32.25
N PHE A 80 14.81 -16.98 32.40
CA PHE A 80 14.23 -16.23 31.28
C PHE A 80 15.22 -15.17 30.78
N ASP A 81 15.89 -15.50 29.69
CA ASP A 81 16.60 -14.50 28.88
C ASP A 81 15.58 -13.73 28.03
N LEU A 82 15.01 -12.67 28.60
CA LEU A 82 13.98 -11.84 27.96
C LEU A 82 14.48 -11.25 26.64
N GLN A 83 15.70 -10.71 26.62
CA GLN A 83 16.30 -10.13 25.42
C GLN A 83 16.40 -11.16 24.30
N ARG A 84 16.81 -12.40 24.62
CA ARG A 84 16.84 -13.47 23.64
C ARG A 84 15.45 -13.86 23.14
N LEU A 85 14.46 -13.89 24.02
CA LEU A 85 13.07 -14.20 23.66
C LEU A 85 12.49 -13.13 22.73
N GLU A 86 12.71 -11.85 23.03
CA GLU A 86 12.35 -10.71 22.18
C GLU A 86 12.97 -10.86 20.79
N ASN A 87 14.29 -11.05 20.73
CA ASN A 87 15.01 -11.25 19.47
C ASN A 87 14.48 -12.45 18.65
N LEU A 88 14.11 -13.55 19.31
CA LEU A 88 13.54 -14.72 18.64
C LEU A 88 12.14 -14.47 18.09
N LEU A 89 11.34 -13.67 18.78
CA LEU A 89 10.02 -13.24 18.29
C LEU A 89 10.19 -12.31 17.09
N GLU A 90 11.09 -11.33 17.17
CA GLU A 90 11.37 -10.37 16.10
C GLU A 90 11.97 -10.99 14.83
N GLN A 91 12.59 -12.18 14.93
CA GLN A 91 13.01 -12.95 13.75
C GLN A 91 11.82 -13.41 12.88
N LYS A 92 10.60 -13.44 13.41
CA LYS A 92 9.40 -13.72 12.62
C LYS A 92 9.09 -12.50 11.77
N ILE A 93 9.01 -12.68 10.45
CA ILE A 93 8.86 -11.59 9.47
C ILE A 93 7.62 -10.70 9.69
N TRP A 94 6.59 -11.20 10.36
CA TRP A 94 5.36 -10.45 10.67
C TRP A 94 5.40 -9.71 12.00
N VAL A 95 6.42 -9.93 12.84
CA VAL A 95 6.66 -9.13 14.06
C VAL A 95 7.40 -7.87 13.68
N GLN A 96 6.84 -6.73 14.06
CA GLN A 96 7.53 -5.46 13.97
C GLN A 96 8.42 -5.25 15.20
N ASP A 97 7.87 -5.56 16.37
CA ASP A 97 8.44 -5.27 17.67
C ASP A 97 7.86 -6.24 18.71
N ALA A 98 8.68 -6.71 19.64
CA ALA A 98 8.26 -7.57 20.74
C ALA A 98 8.89 -7.11 22.05
N GLU A 99 8.06 -6.79 23.04
CA GLU A 99 8.48 -6.37 24.37
C GLU A 99 8.06 -7.39 25.42
N LEU A 100 8.99 -7.84 26.25
CA LEU A 100 8.75 -8.81 27.30
C LEU A 100 9.21 -8.27 28.66
N TRP A 101 8.34 -8.38 29.67
CA TRP A 101 8.69 -7.96 31.03
C TRP A 101 7.93 -8.74 32.10
N PHE A 102 8.47 -8.79 33.30
CA PHE A 102 7.76 -9.31 34.47
C PHE A 102 7.09 -8.17 35.25
N ASP A 103 5.88 -8.40 35.74
CA ASP A 103 5.24 -7.51 36.70
C ASP A 103 5.65 -7.82 38.15
N SER A 104 5.17 -7.02 39.11
CA SER A 104 5.44 -7.20 40.54
C SER A 104 4.85 -8.50 41.15
N ARG A 105 4.06 -9.25 40.37
CA ARG A 105 3.48 -10.55 40.75
C ARG A 105 4.16 -11.70 40.01
N ASN A 106 5.31 -11.46 39.37
CA ASN A 106 6.06 -12.44 38.59
C ASN A 106 5.25 -13.04 37.43
N VAL A 107 4.34 -12.27 36.84
CA VAL A 107 3.64 -12.64 35.60
C VAL A 107 4.43 -12.09 34.42
N LEU A 108 4.77 -12.96 33.47
CA LEU A 108 5.42 -12.58 32.22
C LEU A 108 4.41 -11.91 31.28
N HIS A 109 4.60 -10.63 30.99
CA HIS A 109 3.87 -9.91 29.96
C HIS A 109 4.65 -9.98 28.64
N VAL A 110 3.93 -10.27 27.57
CA VAL A 110 4.46 -10.37 26.22
C VAL A 110 3.58 -9.46 25.34
N SER A 111 4.12 -8.34 24.91
CA SER A 111 3.46 -7.41 23.99
C SER A 111 4.10 -7.55 22.62
N ILE A 112 3.32 -7.97 21.62
CA ILE A 112 3.78 -8.13 20.24
C ILE A 112 3.04 -7.14 19.36
N THR A 113 3.80 -6.38 18.58
CA THR A 113 3.26 -5.50 17.54
C THR A 113 3.49 -6.15 16.18
N GLU A 114 2.41 -6.46 15.46
CA GLU A 114 2.50 -6.98 14.09
C GLU A 114 2.84 -5.88 13.09
N ARG A 115 3.57 -6.25 12.03
CA ARG A 115 3.85 -5.36 10.90
C ARG A 115 2.58 -5.06 10.14
N GLU A 116 2.45 -3.79 9.75
CA GLU A 116 1.32 -3.31 8.96
C GLU A 116 1.68 -3.16 7.47
N PRO A 117 1.12 -4.00 6.58
CA PRO A 117 1.23 -3.81 5.14
C PRO A 117 0.59 -2.49 4.69
N VAL A 118 1.25 -1.80 3.78
CA VAL A 118 0.75 -0.55 3.17
C VAL A 118 0.45 -0.67 1.69
N ALA A 119 1.09 -1.60 0.99
CA ALA A 119 0.85 -1.87 -0.42
C ALA A 119 1.09 -3.33 -0.76
N ARG A 120 0.35 -3.85 -1.74
CA ARG A 120 0.60 -5.16 -2.36
C ARG A 120 1.30 -4.95 -3.70
N ILE A 121 2.42 -5.61 -3.91
CA ILE A 121 3.23 -5.47 -5.11
C ILE A 121 3.23 -6.79 -5.88
N PHE A 122 2.94 -6.70 -7.18
CA PHE A 122 3.12 -7.77 -8.15
C PHE A 122 4.36 -7.48 -8.99
N THR A 123 5.25 -8.46 -9.07
CA THR A 123 6.49 -8.35 -9.84
C THR A 123 6.27 -8.75 -11.28
N THR A 124 7.17 -8.32 -12.16
CA THR A 124 7.21 -8.78 -13.56
C THR A 124 7.48 -10.28 -13.68
N GLY A 125 8.09 -10.90 -12.67
CA GLY A 125 8.36 -12.34 -12.57
C GLY A 125 7.21 -13.19 -12.01
N ASN A 126 5.96 -12.71 -12.04
CA ASN A 126 4.76 -13.39 -11.49
C ASN A 126 4.78 -13.64 -9.97
N GLY A 127 5.67 -12.97 -9.24
CA GLY A 127 5.69 -12.98 -7.77
C GLY A 127 4.74 -11.92 -7.21
N SER A 128 4.35 -12.08 -5.94
CA SER A 128 3.73 -10.99 -5.19
C SER A 128 4.16 -11.00 -3.73
N PHE A 129 4.21 -9.81 -3.14
CA PHE A 129 4.54 -9.59 -1.74
C PHE A 129 3.87 -8.31 -1.27
N TYR A 130 3.83 -8.12 0.05
CA TYR A 130 3.44 -6.84 0.64
C TYR A 130 4.68 -6.06 1.06
N ILE A 131 4.54 -4.74 1.18
CA ILE A 131 5.53 -3.90 1.84
C ILE A 131 4.90 -3.20 3.04
N ASP A 132 5.68 -2.96 4.08
CA ASP A 132 5.27 -2.15 5.23
C ASP A 132 5.80 -0.71 5.16
N LYS A 133 5.52 0.09 6.21
CA LYS A 133 5.98 1.48 6.33
C LYS A 133 7.52 1.61 6.32
N THR A 134 8.23 0.56 6.73
CA THR A 134 9.70 0.46 6.76
C THR A 134 10.30 -0.10 5.48
N LEU A 135 9.47 -0.36 4.45
CA LEU A 135 9.86 -0.98 3.18
C LEU A 135 10.31 -2.44 3.32
N GLN A 136 9.95 -3.11 4.42
CA GLN A 136 10.20 -4.53 4.58
C GLN A 136 9.26 -5.33 3.67
N GLN A 137 9.80 -6.30 2.93
CA GLN A 137 8.99 -7.24 2.15
C GLN A 137 8.35 -8.27 3.08
N LEU A 138 7.04 -8.46 2.96
CA LEU A 138 6.25 -9.41 3.72
C LEU A 138 5.65 -10.45 2.76
N PRO A 139 5.78 -11.76 3.05
CA PRO A 139 5.29 -12.81 2.18
C PRO A 139 3.77 -12.82 2.11
N VAL A 140 3.17 -13.28 1.01
CA VAL A 140 1.72 -13.46 0.96
C VAL A 140 1.35 -14.73 1.72
N SER A 141 0.60 -14.58 2.82
CA SER A 141 0.00 -15.71 3.54
C SER A 141 -1.38 -16.03 2.96
N GLY A 142 -1.67 -17.31 2.73
CA GLY A 142 -2.97 -17.74 2.19
C GLY A 142 -4.15 -17.61 3.16
N ASN A 143 -3.87 -17.38 4.45
CA ASN A 143 -4.88 -17.44 5.50
C ASN A 143 -5.47 -16.07 5.89
N VAL A 144 -4.94 -14.97 5.33
CA VAL A 144 -5.37 -13.60 5.69
C VAL A 144 -5.52 -12.73 4.44
N ASN A 145 -6.69 -12.11 4.32
CA ASN A 145 -6.99 -11.16 3.25
C ASN A 145 -6.73 -9.73 3.72
N ILE A 146 -5.68 -9.10 3.18
CA ILE A 146 -5.28 -7.74 3.52
C ILE A 146 -5.73 -6.81 2.39
N ARG A 147 -6.48 -5.76 2.74
CA ARG A 147 -6.95 -4.76 1.78
C ARG A 147 -6.01 -3.55 1.78
N VAL A 148 -5.13 -3.51 0.78
CA VAL A 148 -4.18 -2.42 0.53
C VAL A 148 -4.14 -2.09 -0.97
N PRO A 149 -3.73 -0.87 -1.35
CA PRO A 149 -3.51 -0.52 -2.76
C PRO A 149 -2.59 -1.53 -3.45
N VAL A 150 -2.96 -1.89 -4.69
CA VAL A 150 -2.27 -2.89 -5.50
C VAL A 150 -1.39 -2.20 -6.53
N PHE A 151 -0.13 -2.62 -6.62
CA PHE A 151 0.83 -2.17 -7.60
C PHE A 151 1.29 -3.34 -8.48
N THR A 152 1.45 -3.11 -9.78
CA THR A 152 1.95 -4.12 -10.72
C THR A 152 3.13 -3.59 -11.55
N GLY A 153 3.90 -4.48 -12.17
CA GLY A 153 5.04 -4.08 -13.00
C GLY A 153 6.32 -3.78 -12.22
N PHE A 154 6.39 -4.17 -10.93
CA PHE A 154 7.60 -3.94 -10.15
C PHE A 154 8.75 -4.84 -10.65
N PRO A 155 9.93 -4.28 -10.96
CA PRO A 155 11.02 -5.04 -11.57
C PRO A 155 11.80 -5.90 -10.57
N GLY A 156 11.89 -5.46 -9.31
CA GLY A 156 12.75 -6.09 -8.32
C GLY A 156 12.25 -7.47 -7.89
N GLU A 157 13.17 -8.43 -7.87
CA GLU A 157 12.96 -9.77 -7.31
C GLU A 157 13.34 -9.82 -5.81
N LYS A 158 13.81 -10.97 -5.34
CA LYS A 158 14.05 -11.32 -3.93
C LYS A 158 15.07 -10.42 -3.21
N LYS A 159 15.93 -9.71 -3.94
CA LYS A 159 16.87 -8.73 -3.40
C LYS A 159 16.77 -7.44 -4.20
N TRP A 160 16.54 -6.33 -3.49
CA TRP A 160 16.44 -5.01 -4.08
C TRP A 160 17.79 -4.34 -4.21
N ASP A 161 18.01 -3.71 -5.36
CA ASP A 161 19.08 -2.74 -5.51
C ASP A 161 18.66 -1.35 -4.97
N LYS A 162 19.52 -0.34 -5.17
CA LYS A 162 19.22 1.04 -4.76
C LYS A 162 18.02 1.62 -5.52
N ALA A 163 17.88 1.29 -6.81
CA ALA A 163 16.80 1.80 -7.64
C ALA A 163 15.46 1.18 -7.23
N ASP A 164 15.44 -0.11 -6.92
CA ASP A 164 14.26 -0.82 -6.40
C ASP A 164 13.82 -0.26 -5.05
N SER A 165 14.77 0.09 -4.19
CA SER A 165 14.49 0.71 -2.89
C SER A 165 13.86 2.09 -3.03
N VAL A 166 14.34 2.91 -3.98
CA VAL A 166 13.74 4.22 -4.31
C VAL A 166 12.33 4.03 -4.86
N LEU A 167 12.15 3.10 -5.80
CA LEU A 167 10.85 2.79 -6.39
C LEU A 167 9.84 2.30 -5.33
N ALA A 168 10.26 1.43 -4.42
CA ALA A 168 9.44 0.97 -3.29
C ALA A 168 9.05 2.14 -2.37
N GLY A 169 9.94 3.12 -2.20
CA GLY A 169 9.65 4.39 -1.54
C GLY A 169 8.52 5.15 -2.22
N SER A 170 8.57 5.32 -3.54
CA SER A 170 7.51 5.97 -4.31
C SER A 170 6.19 5.19 -4.27
N VAL A 171 6.25 3.86 -4.33
CA VAL A 171 5.07 2.98 -4.14
C VAL A 171 4.44 3.25 -2.78
N LYS A 172 5.23 3.28 -1.70
CA LYS A 172 4.74 3.59 -0.35
C LYS A 172 4.07 4.95 -0.29
N THR A 173 4.69 5.98 -0.86
CA THR A 173 4.16 7.36 -0.88
C THR A 173 2.81 7.42 -1.59
N ILE A 174 2.72 6.84 -2.79
CA ILE A 174 1.49 6.82 -3.58
C ILE A 174 0.41 5.98 -2.86
N ALA A 175 0.76 4.81 -2.33
CA ALA A 175 -0.16 3.95 -1.60
C ALA A 175 -0.76 4.67 -0.38
N GLY A 176 0.09 5.35 0.40
CA GLY A 176 -0.35 6.15 1.54
C GLY A 176 -1.30 7.28 1.13
N PHE A 177 -1.00 7.97 0.02
CA PHE A 177 -1.87 9.03 -0.51
C PHE A 177 -3.25 8.50 -0.92
N ILE A 178 -3.28 7.36 -1.61
CA ILE A 178 -4.53 6.71 -2.04
C ILE A 178 -5.33 6.21 -0.83
N ALA A 179 -4.67 5.54 0.11
CA ALA A 179 -5.32 4.98 1.29
C ALA A 179 -5.89 6.04 2.23
N ALA A 180 -5.30 7.24 2.26
CA ALA A 180 -5.73 8.35 3.13
C ALA A 180 -7.04 9.02 2.66
N ASP A 181 -7.39 8.91 1.38
CA ASP A 181 -8.60 9.53 0.81
C ASP A 181 -9.65 8.47 0.47
N ALA A 182 -10.85 8.60 1.05
CA ALA A 182 -11.91 7.60 0.89
C ALA A 182 -12.38 7.44 -0.57
N PHE A 183 -12.35 8.50 -1.37
CA PHE A 183 -12.73 8.42 -2.78
C PHE A 183 -11.65 7.70 -3.57
N TRP A 184 -10.38 8.07 -3.42
CA TRP A 184 -9.28 7.42 -4.16
C TRP A 184 -9.09 5.97 -3.73
N ASN A 185 -9.21 5.66 -2.44
CA ASN A 185 -9.16 4.28 -1.94
C ASN A 185 -10.28 3.39 -2.51
N ALA A 186 -11.43 3.97 -2.85
CA ALA A 186 -12.54 3.25 -3.48
C ALA A 186 -12.43 3.22 -5.02
N GLN A 187 -11.87 4.28 -5.61
CA GLN A 187 -11.81 4.46 -7.06
C GLN A 187 -10.59 3.81 -7.70
N VAL A 188 -9.47 3.64 -6.99
CA VAL A 188 -8.27 3.00 -7.52
C VAL A 188 -8.39 1.49 -7.39
N SER A 189 -8.38 0.79 -8.53
CA SER A 189 -8.31 -0.68 -8.54
C SER A 189 -6.85 -1.16 -8.47
N GLN A 190 -5.98 -0.51 -9.25
CA GLN A 190 -4.59 -0.93 -9.43
C GLN A 190 -3.74 0.27 -9.84
N VAL A 191 -2.46 0.24 -9.52
CA VAL A 191 -1.44 1.18 -9.99
C VAL A 191 -0.37 0.42 -10.75
N ASP A 192 -0.20 0.72 -12.02
CA ASP A 192 0.79 0.11 -12.89
C ASP A 192 2.08 0.92 -12.90
N ILE A 193 3.18 0.22 -12.70
CA ILE A 193 4.54 0.74 -12.84
C ILE A 193 4.94 0.48 -14.28
N VAL A 194 4.85 1.52 -15.11
CA VAL A 194 5.20 1.42 -16.54
C VAL A 194 6.71 1.39 -16.72
N ASP A 195 7.41 2.23 -15.96
CA ASP A 195 8.85 2.22 -15.82
C ASP A 195 9.23 2.73 -14.41
N LYS A 196 10.53 2.86 -14.12
CA LYS A 196 11.05 3.19 -12.77
C LYS A 196 10.52 4.50 -12.17
N GLN A 197 9.84 5.37 -12.92
CA GLN A 197 9.29 6.64 -12.41
C GLN A 197 7.88 6.97 -12.91
N HIS A 198 7.27 6.13 -13.74
CA HIS A 198 5.96 6.42 -14.31
C HIS A 198 4.90 5.46 -13.79
N PHE A 199 3.97 6.03 -13.01
CA PHE A 199 2.82 5.34 -12.48
C PHE A 199 1.55 5.68 -13.27
N GLU A 200 0.77 4.65 -13.58
CA GLU A 200 -0.55 4.74 -14.19
C GLU A 200 -1.60 4.12 -13.26
N ILE A 201 -2.69 4.82 -13.00
CA ILE A 201 -3.80 4.35 -12.19
C ILE A 201 -4.83 3.72 -13.11
N ILE A 202 -5.24 2.50 -12.75
CA ILE A 202 -6.40 1.83 -13.31
C ILE A 202 -7.57 2.02 -12.34
N PRO A 203 -8.61 2.78 -12.72
CA PRO A 203 -9.77 2.99 -11.89
C PRO A 203 -10.65 1.74 -11.83
N LEU A 204 -11.37 1.58 -10.73
CA LEU A 204 -12.38 0.54 -10.53
C LEU A 204 -13.58 0.71 -11.48
N VAL A 205 -13.91 1.95 -11.82
CA VAL A 205 -15.05 2.29 -12.67
C VAL A 205 -14.57 2.95 -13.97
N GLY A 206 -15.03 2.41 -15.09
CA GLY A 206 -14.73 2.88 -16.44
C GLY A 206 -13.49 2.23 -17.05
N ASN A 207 -13.35 2.36 -18.37
CA ASN A 207 -12.21 1.80 -19.11
C ASN A 207 -11.23 2.89 -19.54
N THR A 208 -10.61 3.56 -18.57
CA THR A 208 -9.66 4.66 -18.78
C THR A 208 -8.37 4.39 -18.02
N VAL A 209 -7.22 4.75 -18.59
CA VAL A 209 -5.94 4.78 -17.87
C VAL A 209 -5.64 6.19 -17.41
N ILE A 210 -5.28 6.37 -16.13
CA ILE A 210 -4.95 7.68 -15.56
C ILE A 210 -3.44 7.78 -15.34
N ARG A 211 -2.75 8.63 -16.08
CA ARG A 211 -1.31 8.85 -15.94
C ARG A 211 -1.03 9.89 -14.87
N ILE A 212 -0.35 9.48 -13.80
CA ILE A 212 0.09 10.39 -12.74
C ILE A 212 1.58 10.71 -12.81
N GLY A 213 2.37 9.91 -13.54
CA GLY A 213 3.82 10.09 -13.62
C GLY A 213 4.47 9.67 -12.31
N ASP A 214 5.40 10.47 -11.80
CA ASP A 214 6.11 10.21 -10.54
C ASP A 214 5.27 10.49 -9.27
N ASP A 215 5.89 10.29 -8.10
CA ASP A 215 5.33 10.58 -6.78
C ASP A 215 5.46 12.06 -6.36
N SER A 216 5.93 12.94 -7.25
CA SER A 216 5.99 14.38 -6.97
C SER A 216 4.60 15.02 -7.07
N GLN A 217 4.35 16.06 -6.28
CA GLN A 217 3.14 16.90 -6.39
C GLN A 217 1.81 16.11 -6.42
N LEU A 218 1.72 14.99 -5.68
CA LEU A 218 0.54 14.12 -5.70
C LEU A 218 -0.73 14.87 -5.34
N GLU A 219 -0.68 15.75 -4.34
CA GLU A 219 -1.82 16.59 -3.96
C GLU A 219 -2.35 17.42 -5.14
N GLN A 220 -1.47 18.11 -5.86
CA GLN A 220 -1.89 18.92 -7.00
C GLN A 220 -2.40 18.05 -8.15
N LYS A 221 -1.76 16.90 -8.43
CA LYS A 221 -2.18 15.96 -9.47
C LYS A 221 -3.57 15.39 -9.17
N PHE A 222 -3.78 14.88 -7.97
CA PHE A 222 -5.05 14.28 -7.54
C PHE A 222 -6.16 15.33 -7.38
N ASN A 223 -5.86 16.56 -6.99
CA ASN A 223 -6.84 17.64 -7.00
C ASN A 223 -7.33 17.96 -8.43
N ARG A 224 -6.40 18.09 -9.39
CA ARG A 224 -6.77 18.27 -10.81
C ARG A 224 -7.61 17.10 -11.33
N LEU A 225 -7.24 15.87 -10.99
CA LEU A 225 -8.04 14.68 -11.33
C LEU A 225 -9.44 14.74 -10.70
N MET A 226 -9.55 15.10 -9.43
CA MET A 226 -10.84 15.25 -8.74
C MET A 226 -11.75 16.27 -9.44
N ILE A 227 -11.18 17.42 -9.86
CA ILE A 227 -11.91 18.43 -10.65
C ILE A 227 -12.37 17.82 -11.98
N PHE A 228 -11.50 17.09 -12.69
CA PHE A 228 -11.85 16.42 -13.94
C PHE A 228 -12.99 15.41 -13.75
N PHE A 229 -12.97 14.61 -12.68
CA PHE A 229 -14.05 13.68 -12.36
C PHE A 229 -15.38 14.41 -12.13
N LYS A 230 -15.37 15.47 -11.30
CA LYS A 230 -16.57 16.24 -10.95
C LYS A 230 -17.15 17.03 -12.13
N GLU A 231 -16.29 17.66 -12.93
CA GLU A 231 -16.74 18.62 -13.94
C GLU A 231 -16.86 18.04 -15.35
N VAL A 232 -16.09 17.00 -15.67
CA VAL A 232 -16.05 16.39 -17.00
C VAL A 232 -16.70 15.02 -17.02
N LEU A 233 -16.20 14.07 -16.22
CA LEU A 233 -16.70 12.68 -16.27
C LEU A 233 -18.15 12.56 -15.79
N ARG A 234 -18.56 13.33 -14.79
CA ARG A 234 -19.97 13.41 -14.35
C ARG A 234 -20.94 13.78 -15.48
N LYS A 235 -20.49 14.60 -16.45
CA LYS A 235 -21.33 15.07 -17.58
C LYS A 235 -21.20 14.19 -18.82
N THR A 236 -20.01 13.62 -19.05
CA THR A 236 -19.67 12.93 -20.30
C THR A 236 -19.67 11.40 -20.21
N GLY A 237 -19.67 10.85 -18.99
CA GLY A 237 -19.57 9.42 -18.71
C GLY A 237 -18.14 8.91 -18.61
N PHE A 238 -17.94 7.83 -17.85
CA PHE A 238 -16.63 7.25 -17.52
C PHE A 238 -15.91 6.57 -18.70
N ASP A 239 -16.64 6.19 -19.76
CA ASP A 239 -16.07 5.50 -20.93
C ASP A 239 -15.76 6.43 -22.11
N ARG A 240 -15.90 7.75 -21.94
CA ARG A 240 -15.71 8.72 -23.03
C ARG A 240 -14.25 8.88 -23.43
N TYR A 241 -13.34 8.71 -22.47
CA TYR A 241 -11.90 8.88 -22.63
C TYR A 241 -11.21 7.53 -22.48
N SER A 242 -10.08 7.35 -23.17
CA SER A 242 -9.21 6.17 -23.00
C SER A 242 -8.03 6.46 -22.09
N VAL A 243 -7.54 7.70 -22.10
CA VAL A 243 -6.41 8.16 -21.27
C VAL A 243 -6.75 9.51 -20.66
N ILE A 244 -6.42 9.67 -19.38
CA ILE A 244 -6.44 10.94 -18.64
C ILE A 244 -5.01 11.16 -18.12
N ASP A 245 -4.37 12.24 -18.53
CA ASP A 245 -2.98 12.54 -18.17
C ASP A 245 -2.90 13.75 -17.25
N ALA A 246 -2.51 13.52 -16.00
CA ALA A 246 -2.35 14.53 -14.97
C ALA A 246 -0.88 14.93 -14.73
N ARG A 247 0.05 14.43 -15.55
CA ARG A 247 1.49 14.75 -15.42
C ARG A 247 1.79 16.21 -15.73
N TYR A 248 0.96 16.86 -16.53
CA TYR A 248 1.13 18.26 -16.91
C TYR A 248 0.75 19.20 -15.78
N HIS A 249 1.57 20.24 -15.59
CA HIS A 249 1.30 21.28 -14.62
C HIS A 249 0.05 22.09 -15.01
N GLY A 250 -0.84 22.36 -14.05
CA GLY A 250 -2.01 23.22 -14.23
C GLY A 250 -3.14 22.65 -15.10
N GLN A 251 -2.98 21.48 -15.73
CA GLN A 251 -3.97 20.93 -16.65
C GLN A 251 -4.09 19.41 -16.58
N VAL A 252 -5.19 18.90 -17.12
CA VAL A 252 -5.44 17.47 -17.36
C VAL A 252 -5.69 17.30 -18.84
N VAL A 253 -4.91 16.44 -19.50
CA VAL A 253 -5.04 16.16 -20.93
C VAL A 253 -5.75 14.83 -21.10
N ALA A 254 -6.89 14.81 -21.79
CA ALA A 254 -7.68 13.59 -21.95
C ALA A 254 -7.81 13.19 -23.43
N THR A 255 -7.50 11.94 -23.73
CA THR A 255 -7.62 11.36 -25.07
C THR A 255 -8.98 10.69 -25.19
N LYS A 256 -9.79 11.12 -26.17
CA LYS A 256 -11.11 10.51 -26.41
C LYS A 256 -10.95 9.08 -26.91
N LYS A 257 -11.81 8.19 -26.42
CA LYS A 257 -11.90 6.80 -26.90
C LYS A 257 -12.27 6.79 -28.39
N GLY A 258 -11.59 5.94 -29.17
CA GLY A 258 -11.82 5.81 -30.63
C GLY A 258 -11.07 6.80 -31.52
N THR A 259 -10.32 7.75 -30.94
CA THR A 259 -9.40 8.59 -31.72
C THR A 259 -8.08 7.85 -31.88
N GLN A 260 -7.73 7.41 -33.09
CA GLN A 260 -6.36 6.98 -33.36
C GLN A 260 -5.43 8.17 -33.07
N GLN A 261 -4.30 7.91 -32.38
CA GLN A 261 -3.23 8.89 -32.22
C GLN A 261 -2.89 9.40 -33.62
N VAL A 262 -3.15 10.68 -33.90
CA VAL A 262 -2.67 11.29 -35.14
C VAL A 262 -1.16 11.31 -35.03
N VAL A 263 -0.49 10.33 -35.62
CA VAL A 263 0.96 10.32 -35.75
C VAL A 263 1.29 11.45 -36.70
N VAL A 264 1.59 12.62 -36.14
CA VAL A 264 2.08 13.75 -36.92
C VAL A 264 3.47 13.34 -37.40
N ASP A 265 3.58 13.00 -38.68
CA ASP A 265 4.85 12.70 -39.32
C ASP A 265 5.80 13.89 -39.11
N SER A 266 6.83 13.67 -38.28
CA SER A 266 7.80 14.68 -37.89
C SER A 266 8.50 15.32 -39.10
N LEU A 267 8.60 14.61 -40.23
CA LEU A 267 9.19 15.12 -41.46
C LEU A 267 8.23 16.08 -42.17
N ARG A 268 6.93 15.75 -42.23
CA ARG A 268 5.90 16.68 -42.72
C ARG A 268 5.79 17.91 -41.85
N LEU A 269 5.84 17.77 -40.53
CA LEU A 269 5.82 18.92 -39.63
C LEU A 269 7.04 19.82 -39.84
N LYS A 270 8.25 19.24 -39.89
CA LYS A 270 9.48 20.00 -40.17
C LYS A 270 9.40 20.70 -41.52
N LYS A 271 8.87 20.05 -42.56
CA LYS A 271 8.69 20.65 -43.89
C LYS A 271 7.69 21.81 -43.86
N ASN A 272 6.55 21.62 -43.20
CA ASN A 272 5.53 22.66 -43.06
C ASN A 272 6.05 23.86 -42.26
N VAL A 273 6.75 23.61 -41.15
CA VAL A 273 7.40 24.65 -40.33
C VAL A 273 8.49 25.36 -41.13
N LYS A 274 9.31 24.64 -41.89
CA LYS A 274 10.33 25.22 -42.76
C LYS A 274 9.71 26.12 -43.83
N GLN A 275 8.64 25.67 -44.50
CA GLN A 275 7.92 26.49 -45.47
C GLN A 275 7.31 27.76 -44.84
N LEU A 276 6.80 27.67 -43.62
CA LEU A 276 6.29 28.84 -42.89
C LEU A 276 7.40 29.84 -42.55
N LEU A 277 8.57 29.34 -42.13
CA LEU A 277 9.74 30.18 -41.83
C LEU A 277 10.34 30.81 -43.09
N GLU A 278 10.36 30.09 -44.21
CA GLU A 278 10.80 30.60 -45.51
C GLU A 278 9.81 31.65 -46.06
N ALA A 279 8.51 31.43 -45.89
CA ALA A 279 7.47 32.40 -46.26
C ALA A 279 7.48 33.64 -45.35
N ALA A 280 8.02 33.53 -44.13
CA ALA A 280 8.10 34.65 -43.19
C ALA A 280 9.24 35.64 -43.50
N GLY A 281 10.27 35.22 -44.25
CA GLY A 281 11.37 36.06 -44.77
C GLY A 281 12.23 36.78 -43.70
N PRO A 282 13.56 36.96 -43.92
CA PRO A 282 14.38 37.77 -43.02
C PRO A 282 14.20 39.25 -43.36
N GLY A 283 13.13 39.86 -42.84
CA GLY A 283 12.91 41.29 -43.04
C GLY A 283 11.46 41.71 -42.95
N ASN A 284 10.87 41.61 -41.76
CA ASN A 284 9.77 42.52 -41.43
C ASN A 284 9.82 42.87 -39.94
N ASN A 285 10.84 43.64 -39.57
CA ASN A 285 10.78 44.48 -38.39
C ASN A 285 9.95 45.70 -38.79
N ASN A 286 8.66 45.69 -38.48
CA ASN A 286 7.93 46.82 -37.92
C ASN A 286 6.44 46.49 -37.74
N ASN A 287 5.98 46.80 -36.53
CA ASN A 287 4.60 46.95 -36.05
C ASN A 287 3.94 45.72 -35.43
N GLU A 288 3.79 45.83 -34.11
CA GLU A 288 2.69 45.26 -33.33
C GLU A 288 1.36 45.50 -34.07
N GLN A 289 0.89 44.50 -34.81
CA GLN A 289 -0.54 44.33 -35.03
C GLN A 289 -0.94 42.93 -34.59
N TYR A 290 -1.61 42.93 -33.45
CA TYR A 290 -2.48 41.88 -32.98
C TYR A 290 -3.46 41.53 -34.11
N ILE A 291 -3.23 40.43 -34.84
CA ILE A 291 -4.30 39.82 -35.64
C ILE A 291 -5.25 39.16 -34.63
N LYS A 292 -6.32 39.89 -34.27
CA LYS A 292 -7.49 39.28 -33.65
C LYS A 292 -7.96 38.15 -34.57
N PRO A 293 -8.30 36.95 -34.05
CA PRO A 293 -9.02 35.99 -34.87
C PRO A 293 -10.29 36.66 -35.39
N SER A 294 -10.42 36.76 -36.72
CA SER A 294 -11.64 37.30 -37.33
C SER A 294 -12.84 36.42 -36.97
N PRO A 295 -14.03 37.00 -36.80
CA PRO A 295 -15.23 36.25 -36.50
C PRO A 295 -15.52 35.29 -37.65
N ARG A 296 -15.95 34.07 -37.34
CA ARG A 296 -16.68 33.25 -38.31
C ARG A 296 -17.91 34.03 -38.74
N GLN A 297 -18.00 34.37 -40.02
CA GLN A 297 -19.26 34.68 -40.67
C GLN A 297 -19.50 33.68 -41.81
N ASN A 298 -20.78 33.30 -41.87
CA ASN A 298 -21.33 32.05 -42.39
C ASN A 298 -21.40 31.97 -43.93
N ASP A 299 -21.39 30.72 -44.37
CA ASP A 299 -22.17 30.13 -45.47
C ASP A 299 -22.06 30.74 -46.87
N LYS A 300 -21.21 30.14 -47.72
CA LYS A 300 -21.68 29.37 -48.88
C LYS A 300 -20.81 28.12 -49.08
N GLN A 301 -21.52 27.00 -49.17
CA GLN A 301 -21.04 25.63 -49.29
C GLN A 301 -20.22 25.41 -50.57
N PRO A 302 -19.01 24.82 -50.51
CA PRO A 302 -18.40 24.18 -51.66
C PRO A 302 -18.94 22.75 -51.79
N GLU A 303 -19.29 22.38 -53.02
CA GLU A 303 -19.76 21.05 -53.43
C GLU A 303 -18.94 19.90 -52.85
N ALA A 304 -19.65 18.80 -52.56
CA ALA A 304 -19.06 17.54 -52.19
C ALA A 304 -18.06 17.07 -53.28
N LEU A 305 -16.79 16.87 -52.92
CA LEU A 305 -15.92 16.01 -53.70
C LEU A 305 -16.52 14.60 -53.67
N LYS A 306 -17.11 14.18 -54.80
CA LYS A 306 -17.41 12.78 -55.06
C LYS A 306 -16.08 12.01 -55.07
N LEU A 307 -15.87 11.17 -54.08
CA LEU A 307 -14.81 10.16 -54.13
C LEU A 307 -15.13 9.18 -55.27
N PRO A 308 -14.18 8.82 -56.13
CA PRO A 308 -14.36 7.70 -57.04
C PRO A 308 -14.54 6.40 -56.23
N PRO A 309 -15.35 5.43 -56.70
CA PRO A 309 -15.53 4.17 -55.99
C PRO A 309 -14.18 3.46 -55.87
N ALA A 310 -13.87 3.02 -54.65
CA ALA A 310 -12.72 2.15 -54.40
C ALA A 310 -13.01 0.78 -55.03
N ASN A 311 -12.22 0.37 -56.02
CA ASN A 311 -12.11 -1.03 -56.41
C ASN A 311 -11.54 -1.80 -55.22
N ILE A 312 -12.38 -2.61 -54.58
CA ILE A 312 -11.98 -3.65 -53.64
C ILE A 312 -11.67 -4.89 -54.48
N PRO A 313 -10.46 -5.46 -54.45
CA PRO A 313 -10.26 -6.83 -54.92
C PRO A 313 -11.03 -7.78 -53.99
N GLU A 314 -11.96 -8.55 -54.56
CA GLU A 314 -12.59 -9.68 -53.86
C GLU A 314 -11.50 -10.73 -53.56
N ASP A 315 -11.40 -11.13 -52.29
CA ASP A 315 -10.65 -12.31 -51.85
C ASP A 315 -11.67 -13.36 -51.37
N PRO A 316 -11.44 -14.67 -51.63
CA PRO A 316 -12.49 -15.67 -51.76
C PRO A 316 -13.02 -16.18 -50.41
N ASP A 317 -14.20 -16.80 -50.51
CA ASP A 317 -15.08 -17.29 -49.45
C ASP A 317 -14.40 -17.94 -48.21
N PRO A 318 -14.99 -17.76 -47.01
CA PRO A 318 -14.49 -18.40 -45.80
C PRO A 318 -14.76 -19.90 -45.77
N VAL A 319 -13.70 -20.67 -45.55
CA VAL A 319 -13.73 -22.09 -45.21
C VAL A 319 -14.56 -22.30 -43.92
N LYS A 320 -15.59 -23.14 -44.04
CA LYS A 320 -16.41 -23.67 -42.94
C LYS A 320 -15.58 -24.62 -42.08
N THR A 321 -15.32 -24.25 -40.82
CA THR A 321 -14.88 -25.20 -39.80
C THR A 321 -15.86 -25.19 -38.63
N THR A 322 -16.68 -26.23 -38.59
CA THR A 322 -17.64 -26.57 -37.54
C THR A 322 -16.90 -26.99 -36.27
N ILE A 323 -17.13 -26.31 -35.15
CA ILE A 323 -16.83 -26.84 -33.80
C ILE A 323 -18.15 -26.89 -33.02
N ARG A 324 -18.42 -28.07 -32.47
CA ARG A 324 -19.65 -28.46 -31.76
C ARG A 324 -19.81 -27.70 -30.43
N PRO A 325 -21.06 -27.40 -30.00
CA PRO A 325 -21.32 -26.80 -28.71
C PRO A 325 -21.41 -27.90 -27.65
N ASP A 326 -20.45 -27.96 -26.74
CA ASP A 326 -20.72 -28.53 -25.41
C ASP A 326 -19.73 -28.01 -24.37
N SER A 327 -20.25 -27.89 -23.15
CA SER A 327 -19.61 -27.45 -21.90
C SER A 327 -19.38 -25.93 -21.75
N LEU A 328 -20.36 -25.26 -21.11
CA LEU A 328 -20.20 -24.59 -19.82
C LEU A 328 -21.55 -23.99 -19.40
N MET A 329 -22.24 -24.68 -18.51
CA MET A 329 -23.49 -24.23 -17.90
C MET A 329 -23.28 -22.92 -17.13
N LYS A 330 -24.18 -21.96 -17.38
CA LYS A 330 -24.43 -20.76 -16.57
C LYS A 330 -24.96 -21.15 -15.19
N THR A 331 -24.37 -20.63 -14.13
CA THR A 331 -25.08 -20.34 -12.88
C THR A 331 -24.93 -18.84 -12.58
N VAL A 332 -25.98 -18.08 -12.88
CA VAL A 332 -26.13 -16.67 -12.49
C VAL A 332 -27.03 -16.64 -11.24
N PRO A 333 -26.62 -16.05 -10.11
CA PRO A 333 -27.52 -15.84 -8.99
C PRO A 333 -28.52 -14.70 -9.29
N LYS A 334 -29.80 -14.97 -9.03
CA LYS A 334 -30.95 -14.09 -9.23
C LYS A 334 -31.12 -13.21 -7.98
N ALA A 335 -31.10 -11.88 -8.13
CA ALA A 335 -31.42 -10.96 -7.05
C ALA A 335 -32.94 -10.95 -6.80
N ILE A 336 -33.35 -11.15 -5.54
CA ILE A 336 -34.74 -11.04 -5.08
C ILE A 336 -34.88 -9.66 -4.41
N MET A 337 -35.80 -8.83 -4.90
CA MET A 337 -36.22 -7.60 -4.22
C MET A 337 -37.25 -7.93 -3.12
N PRO A 338 -37.18 -7.32 -1.93
CA PRO A 338 -38.26 -7.43 -0.95
C PRO A 338 -39.46 -6.56 -1.35
N GLU A 339 -40.66 -7.13 -1.27
CA GLU A 339 -41.94 -6.44 -1.51
C GLU A 339 -42.18 -5.31 -0.50
N ARG A 340 -42.71 -4.20 -1.02
CA ARG A 340 -43.11 -3.02 -0.26
C ARG A 340 -44.53 -3.25 0.28
N THR A 341 -44.67 -3.57 1.57
CA THR A 341 -45.98 -3.65 2.22
C THR A 341 -46.60 -2.25 2.34
N THR A 342 -47.61 -1.96 1.52
CA THR A 342 -48.51 -0.82 1.71
C THR A 342 -49.62 -1.21 2.69
N ASN A 343 -49.56 -0.68 3.90
CA ASN A 343 -50.60 -0.83 4.91
C ASN A 343 -51.66 0.26 4.69
N VAL A 344 -52.76 -0.08 4.00
CA VAL A 344 -53.96 0.76 3.90
C VAL A 344 -54.93 0.31 5.00
N LYS A 345 -55.07 1.14 6.05
CA LYS A 345 -56.17 1.04 7.01
C LYS A 345 -57.28 2.01 6.60
N ASN A 346 -58.35 1.47 6.03
CA ASN A 346 -59.74 1.92 6.13
C ASN A 346 -60.50 0.62 6.46
N GLY A 347 -61.20 0.40 7.56
CA GLY A 347 -62.10 1.27 8.33
C GLY A 347 -63.51 0.71 8.17
N ASN A 348 -64.06 -0.01 9.16
CA ASN A 348 -65.46 0.17 9.58
C ASN A 348 -65.89 -0.61 10.84
N ALA A 349 -66.55 0.15 11.73
CA ALA A 349 -67.68 -0.11 12.62
C ALA A 349 -68.11 -1.55 12.98
N ASN A 350 -68.32 -1.80 14.29
CA ASN A 350 -69.65 -1.96 14.89
C ASN A 350 -69.58 -2.29 16.40
N ASN A 351 -70.53 -1.69 17.13
CA ASN A 351 -70.89 -1.80 18.56
C ASN A 351 -70.02 -1.14 19.62
#